data_AF-A0A9D6DPG8-F1
#
_entry.id   AF-A0A9D6DPG8-F1
#
_cell.length_a   1.000
_cell.length_b   1.000
_cell.length_c   1.000
_cell.angle_alpha   90.00
_cell.angle_beta   90.00
_cell.angle_gamma   90.00
#
_symmetry.space_group_name_H-M   'P 1'
#
loop_
_entity.id
_entity.type
_entity.pdbx_description
1 polymer ?
#
loop_
_entity_poly.entity_id
_entity_poly.type
_entity_poly.pdbx_seq_one_letter_code
_entity_poly.pdbx_strand_id
1 'polypeptide(L)' 'MTVKIYTTPTCAYCHAEKEFLKEHNIEFTELNVFSDAQAREEMISKTGQLGVP' A
#
# COMPACT_ATOMS: atom_id res chain seq x y z
N MET A 1 15.93 -4.68 0.50
CA MET A 1 14.97 -3.66 0.97
C MET A 1 13.70 -3.89 0.19
N THR A 2 12.61 -4.28 0.84
CA THR A 2 11.36 -4.67 0.17
C THR A 2 10.34 -3.55 0.37
N VAL A 3 9.88 -2.94 -0.72
CA VAL A 3 8.86 -1.89 -0.67
C VAL A 3 7.51 -2.56 -0.43
N LYS A 4 6.77 -2.11 0.57
CA LYS A 4 5.39 -2.54 0.82
C LYS A 4 4.49 -1.35 0.55
N ILE A 5 3.42 -1.56 -0.23
CA ILE A 5 2.42 -0.53 -0.49
C ILE A 5 1.08 -1.00 0.08
N TYR A 6 0.52 -0.20 0.99
CA TYR A 6 -0.77 -0.47 1.58
C TYR A 6 -1.84 0.17 0.69
N THR A 7 -2.78 -0.62 0.20
CA THR A 7 -3.76 -0.16 -0.79
C THR A 7 -5.17 -0.53 -0.40
N THR A 8 -6.13 0.17 -1.01
CA THR A 8 -7.55 -0.20 -0.95
C THR A 8 -8.09 -0.25 -2.38
N PRO A 9 -9.07 -1.12 -2.66
CA PRO A 9 -9.56 -1.36 -4.02
C PRO A 9 -10.21 -0.12 -4.66
N THR A 10 -10.65 0.85 -3.86
CA THR A 10 -11.33 2.06 -4.32
C THR A 10 -10.41 3.28 -4.39
N CYS A 11 -9.13 3.17 -4.02
CA CYS A 11 -8.22 4.30 -4.00
C CYS A 11 -7.52 4.49 -5.35
N ALA A 12 -7.88 5.57 -6.05
CA ALA A 12 -7.24 5.95 -7.30
C ALA A 12 -5.74 6.29 -7.12
N TYR A 13 -5.36 6.89 -5.98
CA TYR A 13 -3.96 7.23 -5.69
C TYR A 13 -3.09 5.98 -5.52
N CYS A 14 -3.61 4.94 -4.86
CA CYS A 14 -2.93 3.66 -4.77
C CYS A 14 -2.66 3.03 -6.14
N HIS A 15 -3.55 3.25 -7.12
CA HIS A 15 -3.31 2.79 -8.49
C HIS A 15 -2.15 3.54 -9.14
N ALA A 16 -2.17 4.87 -9.06
CA ALA A 16 -1.12 5.72 -9.62
C ALA A 16 0.26 5.40 -9.02
N GLU A 17 0.35 5.17 -7.71
CA GLU A 17 1.61 4.87 -7.04
C GLU A 17 2.16 3.49 -7.42
N LYS A 18 1.28 2.49 -7.62
CA LYS A 18 1.68 1.19 -8.16
C LYS A 18 2.22 1.31 -9.58
N GLU A 19 1.57 2.11 -10.44
CA GLU A 19 2.05 2.34 -11.79
C GLU A 19 3.42 3.04 -11.78
N PHE A 20 3.60 4.04 -10.93
CA PHE A 20 4.89 4.72 -10.74
C PHE A 20 5.99 3.74 -10.33
N LEU A 21 5.74 2.92 -9.31
CA LEU A 21 6.70 1.90 -8.86
C LEU A 21 7.02 0.89 -9.96
N LYS A 22 6.02 0.46 -10.74
CA LYS A 22 6.23 -0.44 -11.90
C LYS A 22 7.05 0.22 -13.00
N GLU A 23 6.77 1.47 -13.34
CA GLU A 23 7.49 2.23 -14.38
C GLU A 23 8.97 2.39 -14.00
N HIS A 24 9.25 2.61 -12.72
CA HIS A 24 10.60 2.67 -12.17
C HIS A 24 11.25 1.31 -11.93
N ASN A 25 10.60 0.19 -12.31
CA ASN A 25 11.10 -1.17 -12.10
C ASN A 25 11.42 -1.48 -10.61
N ILE A 26 10.66 -0.88 -9.69
CA ILE A 26 10.81 -1.10 -8.26
C ILE A 26 9.94 -2.29 -7.86
N GLU A 27 10.54 -3.31 -7.26
CA GLU A 27 9.79 -4.42 -6.69
C GLU A 27 9.04 -3.97 -5.43
N PHE A 28 7.73 -4.14 -5.43
CA PHE A 28 6.88 -3.84 -4.29
C PHE A 28 5.87 -4.96 -4.01
N THR A 29 5.47 -5.06 -2.75
CA THR A 29 4.40 -5.95 -2.28
C THR A 29 3.15 -5.12 -2.04
N GLU A 30 2.08 -5.43 -2.76
CA GLU A 30 0.76 -4.84 -2.51
C GLU A 30 0.09 -5.54 -1.32
N LEU A 31 -0.30 -4.75 -0.33
CA LEU A 31 -1.06 -5.21 0.84
C LEU A 31 -2.41 -4.50 0.85
N ASN A 32 -3.48 -5.25 0.58
CA ASN A 32 -4.83 -4.68 0.55
C ASN A 32 -5.41 -4.58 1.97
N VAL A 33 -5.35 -3.40 2.58
CA VAL A 33 -5.82 -3.16 3.96
C VAL A 33 -7.35 -3.14 4.09
N PHE A 34 -8.09 -3.15 2.98
CA PHE A 34 -9.55 -3.29 3.00
C PHE A 34 -9.97 -4.73 3.29
N SER A 35 -9.27 -5.71 2.70
CA SER A 35 -9.54 -7.14 2.90
C SER A 35 -8.68 -7.75 3.99
N ASP A 36 -7.51 -7.18 4.26
CA ASP A 36 -6.54 -7.67 5.22
C ASP A 36 -6.47 -6.75 6.44
N ALA A 37 -7.17 -7.14 7.51
CA ALA A 37 -7.18 -6.43 8.77
C ALA A 37 -5.79 -6.40 9.44
N GLN A 38 -4.97 -7.42 9.23
CA GLN A 38 -3.63 -7.50 9.79
C GLN A 38 -2.70 -6.49 9.09
N ALA A 39 -2.80 -6.36 7.77
CA ALA A 39 -2.09 -5.33 7.02
C ALA A 39 -2.50 -3.92 7.46
N ARG A 40 -3.80 -3.71 7.76
CA ARG A 40 -4.30 -2.44 8.29
C ARG A 40 -3.69 -2.11 9.66
N GLU A 41 -3.66 -3.08 10.57
CA GLU A 41 -3.03 -2.90 11.88
C GLU A 41 -1.52 -2.66 11.77
N GLU A 42 -0.82 -3.38 10.88
CA GLU A 42 0.59 -3.15 10.59
C GLU A 42 0.84 -1.72 10.09
N MET A 43 0.02 -1.23 9.15
CA MET A 43 0.09 0.12 8.61
C MET A 43 -0.09 1.17 9.73
N ILE A 44 -1.16 1.07 10.51
CA ILE A 44 -1.45 2.00 11.62
C ILE A 44 -0.35 1.96 12.67
N SER A 45 0.16 0.77 13.00
CA SER A 45 1.24 0.61 13.99
C SER A 45 2.55 1.24 13.52
N LYS A 46 2.83 1.19 12.22
CA LYS A 46 4.05 1.77 11.62
C LYS A 46 3.95 3.28 11.38
N THR A 47 2.80 3.76 10.92
CA THR A 47 2.64 5.16 10.45
C THR A 47 1.85 6.03 11.41
N GLY A 48 1.07 5.44 12.32
CA GLY A 48 0.07 6.13 13.12
C GLY A 48 -1.13 6.63 12.31
N GLN A 49 -1.23 6.29 11.02
CA GLN A 49 -2.19 6.85 10.09
C GLN A 49 -3.18 5.79 9.60
N LEU A 50 -4.42 6.21 9.36
CA LEU A 50 -5.52 5.38 8.87
C LEU A 50 -5.71 5.47 7.35
N GLY A 51 -5.04 6.42 6.69
CA GLY A 51 -5.14 6.68 5.26
C GLY A 51 -4.09 5.92 4.46
N VAL A 52 -4.48 5.51 3.26
CA VAL A 52 -3.63 4.96 2.19
C VAL A 52 -3.45 6.00 1.07
N PRO A 53 -2.49 5.84 0.14
CA PRO A 53 -1.42 4.83 0.11
C PRO A 53 -0.47 4.87 1.31
#